data_AF-A0A1V5WUG3-F1
#
_entry.id   AF-A0A1V5WUG3-F1
#
_cell.length_a   1.000
_cell.length_b   1.000
_cell.length_c   1.000
_cell.angle_alpha   90.00
_cell.angle_beta   90.00
_cell.angle_gamma   90.00
#
_symmetry.space_group_name_H-M   'P 1'
#
loop_
_entity.id
_entity.type
_entity.pdbx_description
1 polymer ?
#
loop_
_entity_poly.entity_id
_entity_poly.type
_entity_poly.pdbx_seq_one_letter_code
_entity_poly.pdbx_strand_id
1 'polypeptide(L)'
;MTVEEIIDGDYIVKKFTISNSPTSLSTTWTVPEGVTEVELLIVGGGGSGGYSRGGGGGAGGFVETTFNVVANNEYIVEVGAGAIGVSWDDGANGFDSSFGDIIAYGGGGGGYSVRAGKSGGSGGGSGNYCSSGVVGGLGVLGQGSQGNYTTTSVWYGGGGGGAGGPGNEFSRHGVNGLLSNITGEAIYYAGGGGGATHNIYGLPTVSLGGGGAGGYYNTIVPTSGVDGLGGGGGGRYDIGSIEDVSGGSGVVIIRYLKP
;
A
#
# COMPACT_ATOMS: atom_id res chain seq x y z
N MET A 1 -10.70 -12.44 -9.22
CA MET A 1 -9.89 -11.42 -9.91
C MET A 1 -10.76 -10.80 -10.99
N THR A 2 -10.70 -9.49 -11.14
CA THR A 2 -11.40 -8.74 -12.18
C THR A 2 -10.36 -8.22 -13.16
N VAL A 3 -10.67 -8.31 -14.46
CA VAL A 3 -9.84 -7.77 -15.53
C VAL A 3 -10.66 -6.75 -16.30
N GLU A 4 -10.23 -5.49 -16.25
CA GLU A 4 -10.82 -4.40 -17.00
C GLU A 4 -9.97 -4.11 -18.24
N GLU A 5 -10.62 -3.86 -19.38
CA GLU A 5 -9.98 -3.39 -20.61
C GLU A 5 -10.35 -1.93 -20.85
N ILE A 6 -9.34 -1.07 -21.02
CA ILE A 6 -9.50 0.36 -21.32
C ILE A 6 -8.82 0.64 -22.66
N ILE A 7 -9.48 1.44 -23.50
CA ILE A 7 -8.93 1.90 -24.76
C ILE A 7 -8.43 3.35 -24.57
N ASP A 8 -7.13 3.55 -24.71
CA ASP A 8 -6.44 4.84 -24.59
C ASP A 8 -5.76 5.18 -25.92
N GLY A 9 -6.48 5.87 -26.81
CA GLY A 9 -6.02 6.15 -28.16
C GLY A 9 -5.70 4.87 -28.94
N ASP A 10 -4.44 4.69 -29.34
CA ASP A 10 -3.96 3.49 -30.05
C ASP A 10 -3.51 2.37 -29.09
N TYR A 11 -3.65 2.55 -27.78
CA TYR A 11 -3.26 1.58 -26.78
C TYR A 11 -4.46 0.82 -26.21
N ILE A 12 -4.21 -0.42 -25.79
CA ILE A 12 -5.07 -1.22 -24.94
C ILE A 12 -4.42 -1.32 -23.58
N VAL A 13 -5.20 -1.11 -22.52
CA VAL A 13 -4.78 -1.27 -21.13
C VAL A 13 -5.58 -2.40 -20.50
N LYS A 14 -4.89 -3.38 -19.91
CA LYS A 14 -5.46 -4.46 -19.11
C LYS A 14 -5.15 -4.21 -17.63
N LYS A 15 -6.18 -3.98 -16.83
CA LYS A 15 -6.08 -3.71 -15.40
C LYS A 15 -6.62 -4.88 -14.60
N PHE A 16 -5.76 -5.53 -13.82
CA PHE A 16 -6.05 -6.67 -12.98
C PHE A 16 -6.18 -6.23 -11.53
N THR A 17 -7.35 -6.45 -10.94
CA THR A 17 -7.63 -6.10 -9.54
C THR A 17 -8.28 -7.24 -8.78
N ILE A 18 -8.20 -7.17 -7.46
CA ILE A 18 -8.98 -8.00 -6.55
C ILE A 18 -9.68 -7.10 -5.54
N SER A 19 -10.85 -7.51 -5.07
CA SER A 19 -11.58 -6.80 -4.02
C SER A 19 -12.12 -7.82 -3.04
N ASN A 20 -12.14 -7.47 -1.75
CA ASN A 20 -12.65 -8.34 -0.68
C ASN A 20 -12.00 -9.74 -0.64
N SER A 21 -10.72 -9.87 -1.03
CA SER A 21 -9.98 -11.12 -0.96
C SER A 21 -8.95 -11.08 0.17
N PRO A 22 -8.90 -12.09 1.06
CA PRO A 22 -7.90 -12.16 2.13
C PRO A 22 -6.53 -12.66 1.67
N THR A 23 -6.42 -13.15 0.42
CA THR A 23 -5.20 -13.72 -0.18
C THR A 23 -5.02 -13.23 -1.61
N SER A 24 -3.79 -13.31 -2.13
CA SER A 24 -3.50 -13.08 -3.54
C SER A 24 -4.35 -13.97 -4.46
N LEU A 25 -4.61 -13.47 -5.66
CA LEU A 25 -5.17 -14.28 -6.75
C LEU A 25 -4.24 -14.21 -7.96
N SER A 26 -4.16 -15.31 -8.70
CA SER A 26 -3.36 -15.42 -9.93
C SER A 26 -4.24 -15.73 -11.14
N THR A 27 -3.85 -15.21 -12.30
CA THR A 27 -4.37 -15.58 -13.62
C THR A 27 -3.23 -15.60 -14.64
N THR A 28 -3.50 -16.00 -15.87
CA THR A 28 -2.60 -15.79 -17.01
C THR A 28 -3.08 -14.65 -17.89
N TRP A 29 -2.14 -13.99 -18.56
CA TRP A 29 -2.37 -13.08 -19.67
C TRP A 29 -1.62 -13.60 -20.90
N THR A 30 -2.35 -13.84 -21.98
CA THR A 30 -1.78 -14.25 -23.28
C THR A 30 -1.47 -13.01 -24.10
N VAL A 31 -0.25 -12.93 -24.62
CA VAL A 31 0.21 -11.77 -25.40
C VAL A 31 -0.47 -11.76 -26.76
N PRO A 32 -1.15 -10.66 -27.15
CA PRO A 32 -1.76 -10.56 -28.47
C PRO A 32 -0.73 -10.68 -29.60
N GLU A 33 -1.18 -11.13 -30.77
CA GLU A 33 -0.35 -11.15 -31.97
C GLU A 33 0.19 -9.74 -32.29
N GLY A 34 1.44 -9.65 -32.76
CA GLY A 34 2.08 -8.37 -33.10
C GLY A 34 2.64 -7.57 -31.92
N VAL A 35 2.25 -7.87 -30.69
CA VAL A 35 2.78 -7.19 -29.48
C VAL A 35 4.13 -7.80 -29.09
N THR A 36 5.14 -6.94 -28.94
CA THR A 36 6.52 -7.34 -28.59
C THR A 36 7.07 -6.60 -27.37
N GLU A 37 6.41 -5.53 -26.92
CA GLU A 37 6.76 -4.75 -25.74
C GLU A 37 5.47 -4.26 -25.07
N VAL A 38 5.50 -4.17 -23.74
CA VAL A 38 4.43 -3.61 -22.92
C VAL A 38 4.98 -2.64 -21.87
N GLU A 39 4.17 -1.68 -21.46
CA GLU A 39 4.37 -0.89 -20.25
C GLU A 39 3.64 -1.58 -19.09
N LEU A 40 4.28 -1.63 -17.92
CA LEU A 40 3.77 -2.28 -16.72
C LEU A 40 3.71 -1.30 -15.56
N LEU A 41 2.62 -1.38 -14.80
CA LEU A 41 2.54 -0.89 -13.43
C LEU A 41 2.13 -2.06 -12.53
N ILE A 42 2.94 -2.38 -11.54
CA ILE A 42 2.70 -3.44 -10.56
C ILE A 42 2.74 -2.79 -9.18
N VAL A 43 1.67 -2.94 -8.42
CA VAL A 43 1.57 -2.46 -7.04
C VAL A 43 1.21 -3.62 -6.12
N GLY A 44 2.02 -3.85 -5.09
CA GLY A 44 1.73 -4.84 -4.05
C GLY A 44 0.49 -4.49 -3.22
N GLY A 45 -0.05 -5.45 -2.48
CA GLY A 45 -1.08 -5.16 -1.49
C GLY A 45 -0.53 -4.36 -0.31
N GLY A 46 -1.32 -3.44 0.25
CA GLY A 46 -0.94 -2.63 1.40
C GLY A 46 -0.92 -3.45 2.71
N GLY A 47 -0.10 -3.02 3.66
CA GLY A 47 -0.12 -3.53 5.03
C GLY A 47 -1.27 -2.93 5.84
N SER A 48 -1.72 -3.64 6.89
CA SER A 48 -2.74 -3.11 7.80
C SER A 48 -2.15 -2.22 8.89
N GLY A 49 -2.99 -1.35 9.45
CA GLY A 49 -2.62 -0.50 10.58
C GLY A 49 -2.44 -1.29 11.88
N GLY A 50 -1.57 -0.79 12.76
CA GLY A 50 -1.37 -1.36 14.10
C GLY A 50 -2.53 -1.02 15.05
N TYR A 51 -2.68 -1.82 16.11
CA TYR A 51 -3.63 -1.54 17.19
C TYR A 51 -3.08 -0.50 18.19
N SER A 52 -3.95 0.11 19.03
CA SER A 52 -3.61 0.98 20.19
C SER A 52 -2.46 1.96 19.97
N ARG A 53 -2.80 3.21 19.62
CA ARG A 53 -1.82 4.22 19.20
C ARG A 53 -0.92 3.67 18.09
N GLY A 54 -1.54 2.86 17.23
CA GLY A 54 -0.84 2.07 16.26
C GLY A 54 -0.29 2.93 15.13
N GLY A 55 0.80 2.45 14.54
CA GLY A 55 1.31 3.00 13.30
C GLY A 55 0.38 2.71 12.12
N GLY A 56 0.45 3.55 11.09
CA GLY A 56 -0.20 3.27 9.81
C GLY A 56 0.51 2.14 9.07
N GLY A 57 -0.24 1.33 8.32
CA GLY A 57 0.33 0.34 7.41
C GLY A 57 1.08 1.01 6.26
N GLY A 58 2.15 0.39 5.80
CA GLY A 58 2.88 0.79 4.61
C GLY A 58 2.13 0.40 3.35
N ALA A 59 2.29 1.18 2.30
CA ALA A 59 1.81 0.81 0.97
C ALA A 59 2.52 -0.44 0.41
N GLY A 60 1.90 -1.09 -0.56
CA GLY A 60 2.62 -2.01 -1.44
C GLY A 60 3.78 -1.33 -2.17
N GLY A 61 4.72 -2.13 -2.66
CA GLY A 61 5.78 -1.68 -3.54
C GLY A 61 5.19 -1.19 -4.85
N PHE A 62 5.75 -0.12 -5.41
CA PHE A 62 5.39 0.45 -6.71
C PHE A 62 6.50 0.10 -7.72
N VAL A 63 6.14 -0.58 -8.80
CA VAL A 63 7.06 -0.88 -9.90
C VAL A 63 6.42 -0.43 -11.19
N GLU A 64 7.05 0.52 -11.89
CA GLU A 64 6.64 0.98 -13.21
C GLU A 64 7.82 0.84 -14.18
N THR A 65 7.63 0.09 -15.28
CA THR A 65 8.72 -0.27 -16.21
C THR A 65 8.16 -0.68 -17.58
N THR A 66 9.02 -0.74 -18.59
CA THR A 66 8.73 -1.49 -19.83
C THR A 66 9.22 -2.93 -19.74
N PHE A 67 8.60 -3.83 -20.50
CA PHE A 67 8.95 -5.24 -20.52
C PHE A 67 8.75 -5.84 -21.93
N ASN A 68 9.77 -6.57 -22.40
CA ASN A 68 9.70 -7.26 -23.68
C ASN A 68 8.89 -8.54 -23.55
N VAL A 69 7.95 -8.73 -24.47
CA VAL A 69 7.07 -9.89 -24.52
C VAL A 69 7.18 -10.63 -25.84
N VAL A 70 6.76 -11.89 -25.85
CA VAL A 70 6.69 -12.70 -27.07
C VAL A 70 5.22 -12.96 -27.38
N ALA A 71 4.79 -12.59 -28.59
CA ALA A 71 3.43 -12.81 -29.05
C ALA A 71 3.01 -14.29 -28.87
N ASN A 72 1.77 -14.50 -28.44
CA ASN A 72 1.18 -15.80 -28.11
C ASN A 72 1.77 -16.53 -26.88
N ASN A 73 2.79 -15.99 -26.21
CA ASN A 73 3.20 -16.52 -24.91
C ASN A 73 2.20 -16.13 -23.82
N GLU A 74 2.19 -16.90 -22.74
CA GLU A 74 1.42 -16.60 -21.54
C GLU A 74 2.34 -16.12 -20.42
N TYR A 75 1.90 -15.09 -19.71
CA TYR A 75 2.55 -14.58 -18.50
C TYR A 75 1.61 -14.74 -17.31
N ILE A 76 2.15 -15.20 -16.19
CA ILE A 76 1.41 -15.25 -14.93
C ILE A 76 1.29 -13.83 -14.38
N VAL A 77 0.07 -13.47 -13.99
CA VAL A 77 -0.27 -12.21 -13.34
C VAL A 77 -0.82 -12.53 -11.95
N GLU A 78 -0.15 -12.06 -10.91
CA GLU A 78 -0.60 -12.16 -9.52
C GLU A 78 -0.93 -10.78 -8.98
N VAL A 79 -2.08 -10.66 -8.33
CA VAL A 79 -2.46 -9.44 -7.62
C VAL A 79 -2.52 -9.75 -6.13
N GLY A 80 -1.66 -9.08 -5.37
CA GLY A 80 -1.56 -9.20 -3.92
C GLY A 80 -2.76 -8.64 -3.19
N ALA A 81 -3.29 -9.38 -2.22
CA ALA A 81 -4.29 -8.87 -1.30
C ALA A 81 -3.70 -7.84 -0.33
N GLY A 82 -4.53 -6.90 0.09
CA GLY A 82 -4.22 -6.08 1.25
C GLY A 82 -4.27 -6.93 2.53
N ALA A 83 -3.47 -6.57 3.52
CA ALA A 83 -3.46 -7.28 4.80
C ALA A 83 -4.74 -7.00 5.58
N ILE A 84 -5.30 -8.01 6.24
CA ILE A 84 -6.47 -7.83 7.10
C ILE A 84 -6.11 -7.04 8.36
N GLY A 85 -7.00 -6.17 8.83
CA GLY A 85 -6.86 -5.48 10.11
C GLY A 85 -6.75 -6.45 11.30
N VAL A 86 -5.85 -6.16 12.23
CA VAL A 86 -5.58 -7.00 13.41
C VAL A 86 -6.28 -6.47 14.67
N SER A 87 -6.32 -7.28 15.73
CA SER A 87 -6.83 -6.88 17.05
C SER A 87 -5.74 -7.11 18.09
N TRP A 88 -5.41 -6.10 18.88
CA TRP A 88 -4.39 -6.16 19.94
C TRP A 88 -2.98 -6.59 19.48
N ASP A 89 -2.62 -6.33 18.23
CA ASP A 89 -1.32 -6.70 17.69
C ASP A 89 -0.80 -5.70 16.64
N ASP A 90 0.44 -5.92 16.19
CA ASP A 90 1.03 -5.25 15.04
C ASP A 90 0.24 -5.57 13.77
N GLY A 91 0.05 -4.58 12.91
CA GLY A 91 -0.53 -4.75 11.59
C GLY A 91 0.14 -5.90 10.83
N ALA A 92 -0.62 -6.56 9.96
CA ALA A 92 -0.12 -7.60 9.09
C ALA A 92 0.51 -6.99 7.82
N ASN A 93 1.44 -7.71 7.21
CA ASN A 93 1.99 -7.33 5.91
C ASN A 93 1.00 -7.66 4.79
N GLY A 94 0.94 -6.81 3.77
CA GLY A 94 0.22 -7.11 2.54
C GLY A 94 0.92 -8.19 1.74
N PHE A 95 0.23 -8.69 0.71
CA PHE A 95 0.78 -9.70 -0.18
C PHE A 95 1.42 -9.07 -1.43
N ASP A 96 2.36 -9.79 -2.02
CA ASP A 96 3.07 -9.36 -3.23
C ASP A 96 2.15 -9.40 -4.46
N SER A 97 2.40 -8.52 -5.43
CA SER A 97 1.85 -8.59 -6.78
C SER A 97 2.99 -8.89 -7.77
N SER A 98 2.69 -9.54 -8.89
CA SER A 98 3.72 -9.86 -9.89
C SER A 98 3.20 -9.95 -11.32
N PHE A 99 4.12 -9.72 -12.25
CA PHE A 99 3.97 -10.03 -13.68
C PHE A 99 5.20 -10.83 -14.11
N GLY A 100 5.03 -12.14 -14.36
CA GLY A 100 6.15 -13.06 -14.52
C GLY A 100 7.08 -13.01 -13.31
N ASP A 101 8.35 -12.70 -13.53
CA ASP A 101 9.37 -12.62 -12.48
C ASP A 101 9.52 -11.22 -11.84
N ILE A 102 8.76 -10.22 -12.32
CA ILE A 102 8.79 -8.86 -11.77
C ILE A 102 7.85 -8.81 -10.57
N ILE A 103 8.40 -8.57 -9.38
CA ILE A 103 7.67 -8.59 -8.11
C ILE A 103 7.59 -7.19 -7.53
N ALA A 104 6.37 -6.78 -7.17
CA ALA A 104 6.10 -5.64 -6.29
C ALA A 104 5.71 -6.17 -4.90
N TYR A 105 6.57 -5.93 -3.91
CA TYR A 105 6.41 -6.51 -2.58
C TYR A 105 5.22 -5.93 -1.81
N GLY A 106 4.56 -6.74 -0.99
CA GLY A 106 3.48 -6.29 -0.10
C GLY A 106 3.97 -5.31 0.97
N GLY A 107 3.09 -4.39 1.37
CA GLY A 107 3.39 -3.35 2.35
C GLY A 107 3.56 -3.87 3.77
N GLY A 108 4.39 -3.20 4.55
CA GLY A 108 4.66 -3.56 5.94
C GLY A 108 3.53 -3.14 6.89
N GLY A 109 3.17 -4.00 7.84
CA GLY A 109 2.16 -3.67 8.86
C GLY A 109 2.62 -2.63 9.88
N GLY A 110 1.69 -1.81 10.37
CA GLY A 110 1.98 -0.77 11.37
C GLY A 110 2.25 -1.34 12.77
N GLY A 111 3.13 -0.69 13.54
CA GLY A 111 3.47 -1.15 14.90
C GLY A 111 2.35 -0.93 15.92
N TYR A 112 2.20 -1.85 16.86
CA TYR A 112 1.29 -1.76 18.01
C TYR A 112 1.99 -1.16 19.22
N SER A 113 1.35 -0.20 19.87
CA SER A 113 1.85 0.43 21.09
C SER A 113 3.32 0.83 20.97
N VAL A 114 4.27 0.17 21.63
CA VAL A 114 5.69 0.56 21.64
C VAL A 114 6.55 -0.17 20.60
N ARG A 115 5.93 -0.83 19.63
CA ARG A 115 6.61 -1.69 18.67
C ARG A 115 6.92 -0.97 17.36
N ALA A 116 7.99 -1.43 16.73
CA ALA A 116 8.40 -0.96 15.41
C ALA A 116 7.38 -1.37 14.34
N GLY A 117 7.30 -0.59 13.26
CA GLY A 117 6.59 -1.02 12.08
C GLY A 117 7.31 -2.18 11.38
N LYS A 118 6.57 -3.02 10.68
CA LYS A 118 7.14 -4.13 9.89
C LYS A 118 7.65 -3.60 8.55
N SER A 119 8.71 -4.22 8.04
CA SER A 119 9.24 -3.92 6.70
C SER A 119 8.37 -4.57 5.61
N GLY A 120 8.41 -3.99 4.41
CA GLY A 120 7.70 -4.46 3.21
C GLY A 120 8.10 -3.63 1.99
N GLY A 121 7.31 -3.68 0.92
CA GLY A 121 7.47 -2.83 -0.26
C GLY A 121 7.62 -1.36 0.13
N SER A 122 6.65 -0.83 0.87
CA SER A 122 6.85 0.29 1.79
C SER A 122 6.72 -0.17 3.24
N GLY A 123 7.48 0.44 4.15
CA GLY A 123 7.48 0.04 5.56
C GLY A 123 6.32 0.61 6.37
N GLY A 124 5.83 -0.16 7.35
CA GLY A 124 4.80 0.31 8.28
C GLY A 124 5.33 1.37 9.24
N GLY A 125 4.46 2.26 9.70
CA GLY A 125 4.78 3.26 10.71
C GLY A 125 5.00 2.62 12.08
N SER A 126 5.79 3.28 12.93
CA SER A 126 5.96 2.83 14.32
C SER A 126 4.66 2.97 15.12
N GLY A 127 4.51 2.20 16.20
CA GLY A 127 3.58 2.58 17.25
C GLY A 127 4.05 3.84 18.02
N ASN A 128 3.40 4.14 19.15
CA ASN A 128 3.79 5.21 20.06
C ASN A 128 5.10 4.97 20.82
N TYR A 129 5.81 6.05 21.14
CA TYR A 129 7.05 5.98 21.91
C TYR A 129 6.81 5.63 23.39
N CYS A 130 7.54 4.64 23.90
CA CYS A 130 7.86 4.49 25.33
C CYS A 130 9.36 4.18 25.46
N SER A 131 10.18 5.23 25.54
CA SER A 131 11.59 5.18 25.98
C SER A 131 12.61 4.36 25.16
N SER A 132 12.25 3.72 24.04
CA SER A 132 13.15 2.81 23.31
C SER A 132 13.09 2.95 21.79
N GLY A 133 13.61 4.06 21.24
CA GLY A 133 14.05 4.18 19.84
C GLY A 133 13.18 3.53 18.75
N VAL A 134 11.85 3.55 18.89
CA VAL A 134 10.94 2.79 18.03
C VAL A 134 10.98 3.36 16.62
N VAL A 135 11.33 2.55 15.63
CA VAL A 135 11.46 2.96 14.22
C VAL A 135 10.30 2.45 13.37
N GLY A 136 10.07 3.10 12.23
CA GLY A 136 9.21 2.57 11.19
C GLY A 136 9.93 1.45 10.45
N GLY A 137 9.15 0.53 9.89
CA GLY A 137 9.67 -0.56 9.07
C GLY A 137 10.36 -0.03 7.82
N LEU A 138 11.28 -0.80 7.26
CA LEU A 138 12.01 -0.43 6.05
C LEU A 138 11.16 -0.68 4.80
N GLY A 139 11.32 0.20 3.81
CA GLY A 139 10.83 -0.02 2.44
C GLY A 139 11.90 -0.70 1.58
N VAL A 140 11.47 -1.32 0.48
CA VAL A 140 12.37 -1.85 -0.54
C VAL A 140 12.82 -0.72 -1.45
N LEU A 141 14.15 -0.56 -1.62
CA LEU A 141 14.73 0.49 -2.45
C LEU A 141 14.16 0.42 -3.88
N GLY A 142 13.64 1.55 -4.36
CA GLY A 142 13.05 1.67 -5.69
C GLY A 142 11.59 1.22 -5.79
N GLN A 143 11.01 0.64 -4.74
CA GLN A 143 9.58 0.30 -4.70
C GLN A 143 8.78 1.09 -3.67
N GLY A 144 9.44 1.53 -2.59
CA GLY A 144 8.76 2.25 -1.52
C GLY A 144 9.73 2.81 -0.50
N SER A 145 9.16 3.44 0.53
CA SER A 145 9.93 4.15 1.54
C SER A 145 9.74 3.55 2.93
N GLN A 146 10.68 3.89 3.82
CA GLN A 146 10.56 3.60 5.24
C GLN A 146 9.30 4.26 5.83
N GLY A 147 8.66 3.58 6.77
CA GLY A 147 7.59 4.16 7.58
C GLY A 147 8.10 5.24 8.53
N ASN A 148 7.21 6.16 8.88
CA ASN A 148 7.50 7.23 9.83
C ASN A 148 7.57 6.69 11.25
N TYR A 149 8.27 7.41 12.11
CA TYR A 149 8.41 7.07 13.52
C TYR A 149 8.38 8.27 14.45
N THR A 150 8.26 7.99 15.75
CA THR A 150 8.14 9.01 16.80
C THR A 150 9.30 8.86 17.80
N THR A 151 9.97 9.96 18.18
CA THR A 151 11.11 9.90 19.13
C THR A 151 10.92 10.69 20.42
N THR A 152 9.85 11.49 20.54
CA THR A 152 9.67 12.44 21.65
C THR A 152 8.27 12.50 22.27
N SER A 153 7.26 11.79 21.74
CA SER A 153 5.88 11.94 22.20
C SER A 153 5.15 10.61 22.41
N VAL A 154 4.43 10.53 23.52
CA VAL A 154 3.88 9.32 24.14
C VAL A 154 2.50 8.90 23.62
N TRP A 155 1.92 9.61 22.64
CA TRP A 155 0.48 9.49 22.34
C TRP A 155 0.09 9.46 20.86
N TYR A 156 1.01 9.14 19.93
CA TYR A 156 0.65 8.91 18.54
C TYR A 156 1.58 7.88 17.88
N GLY A 157 1.06 7.18 16.88
CA GLY A 157 1.84 6.31 16.00
C GLY A 157 2.39 7.07 14.79
N GLY A 158 3.44 6.54 14.18
CA GLY A 158 3.97 7.02 12.91
C GLY A 158 3.07 6.62 11.74
N GLY A 159 3.01 7.45 10.70
CA GLY A 159 2.39 7.07 9.43
C GLY A 159 3.23 6.03 8.67
N GLY A 160 2.58 5.20 7.86
CA GLY A 160 3.24 4.26 6.95
C GLY A 160 3.94 4.95 5.79
N GLY A 161 4.95 4.27 5.25
CA GLY A 161 5.63 4.67 4.03
C GLY A 161 4.74 4.48 2.81
N GLY A 162 5.05 5.23 1.76
CA GLY A 162 4.44 5.20 0.44
C GLY A 162 5.51 5.42 -0.61
N ALA A 163 5.16 5.28 -1.89
CA ALA A 163 6.13 5.32 -2.98
C ALA A 163 6.62 6.75 -3.32
N GLY A 164 5.86 7.79 -2.96
CA GLY A 164 6.03 9.16 -3.45
C GLY A 164 7.10 10.01 -2.77
N GLY A 165 7.85 9.48 -1.81
CA GLY A 165 8.89 10.22 -1.13
C GLY A 165 9.41 9.51 0.11
N PRO A 166 10.48 10.02 0.73
CA PRO A 166 11.01 9.44 1.97
C PRO A 166 9.97 9.55 3.11
N GLY A 167 10.05 8.61 4.05
CA GLY A 167 9.41 8.81 5.35
C GLY A 167 9.97 10.05 6.05
N ASN A 168 9.12 10.73 6.80
CA ASN A 168 9.48 11.86 7.65
C ASN A 168 9.55 11.41 9.12
N GLU A 169 10.61 11.83 9.81
CA GLU A 169 10.63 11.76 11.27
C GLU A 169 9.44 12.56 11.84
N PHE A 170 8.81 12.03 12.89
CA PHE A 170 7.71 12.68 13.62
C PHE A 170 6.38 12.86 12.88
N SER A 171 6.23 12.27 11.69
CA SER A 171 4.96 12.36 10.95
C SER A 171 4.00 11.22 11.31
N ARG A 172 2.77 11.60 11.67
CA ARG A 172 1.61 10.70 11.78
C ARG A 172 0.90 10.52 10.43
N HIS A 173 1.21 11.33 9.44
CA HIS A 173 0.63 11.21 8.10
C HIS A 173 1.32 10.09 7.35
N GLY A 174 0.55 9.29 6.61
CA GLY A 174 1.13 8.38 5.63
C GLY A 174 1.82 9.16 4.52
N VAL A 175 2.88 8.58 3.97
CA VAL A 175 3.56 9.19 2.82
C VAL A 175 2.71 8.97 1.56
N ASN A 176 2.60 10.00 0.72
CA ASN A 176 1.88 9.91 -0.54
C ASN A 176 2.47 8.83 -1.46
N GLY A 177 1.63 8.29 -2.32
CA GLY A 177 2.00 7.42 -3.42
C GLY A 177 2.65 8.16 -4.59
N LEU A 178 2.99 7.42 -5.64
CA LEU A 178 3.48 7.95 -6.92
C LEU A 178 2.33 8.09 -7.91
N LEU A 179 2.42 9.12 -8.75
CA LEU A 179 1.50 9.36 -9.85
C LEU A 179 1.92 8.49 -11.05
N SER A 180 0.97 7.76 -11.64
CA SER A 180 1.12 7.09 -12.93
C SER A 180 0.01 7.52 -13.88
N ASN A 181 0.35 7.60 -15.16
CA ASN A 181 -0.58 7.88 -16.25
C ASN A 181 -0.90 6.63 -17.08
N ILE A 182 -0.54 5.43 -16.61
CA ILE A 182 -0.61 4.18 -17.38
C ILE A 182 -2.02 3.80 -17.84
N THR A 183 -3.08 4.39 -17.27
CA THR A 183 -4.46 4.16 -17.72
C THR A 183 -4.97 5.26 -18.67
N GLY A 184 -4.11 6.20 -19.08
CA GLY A 184 -4.51 7.42 -19.81
C GLY A 184 -4.99 8.56 -18.90
N GLU A 185 -5.11 8.30 -17.59
CA GLU A 185 -5.49 9.29 -16.57
C GLU A 185 -4.44 9.35 -15.46
N ALA A 186 -4.29 10.52 -14.85
CA ALA A 186 -3.33 10.75 -13.78
C ALA A 186 -3.88 10.21 -12.43
N ILE A 187 -3.39 9.03 -12.02
CA ILE A 187 -3.82 8.34 -10.80
C ILE A 187 -2.63 8.11 -9.88
N TYR A 188 -2.82 8.36 -8.58
CA TYR A 188 -1.82 8.01 -7.56
C TYR A 188 -1.99 6.57 -7.09
N TYR A 189 -0.88 5.88 -6.85
CA TYR A 189 -0.82 4.51 -6.34
C TYR A 189 0.20 4.39 -5.20
N ALA A 190 0.03 3.39 -4.35
CA ALA A 190 0.94 3.05 -3.25
C ALA A 190 1.10 4.17 -2.19
N GLY A 191 -0.03 4.68 -1.68
CA GLY A 191 -0.07 5.63 -0.57
C GLY A 191 -0.05 4.96 0.81
N GLY A 192 0.79 5.44 1.73
CA GLY A 192 0.89 4.92 3.10
C GLY A 192 -0.29 5.32 4.00
N GLY A 193 -0.61 4.51 5.00
CA GLY A 193 -1.65 4.83 5.98
C GLY A 193 -1.21 5.84 7.04
N GLY A 194 -2.13 6.65 7.57
CA GLY A 194 -1.87 7.52 8.71
C GLY A 194 -1.78 6.73 10.03
N GLY A 195 -0.89 7.13 10.93
CA GLY A 195 -0.81 6.61 12.30
C GLY A 195 -1.90 7.20 13.20
N ALA A 196 -2.23 6.49 14.28
CA ALA A 196 -3.21 6.96 15.26
C ALA A 196 -2.69 8.16 16.05
N THR A 197 -3.58 9.03 16.54
CA THR A 197 -3.21 10.20 17.34
C THR A 197 -4.14 10.46 18.53
N HIS A 198 -3.59 11.06 19.59
CA HIS A 198 -4.32 11.47 20.80
C HIS A 198 -4.69 12.96 20.86
N ASN A 199 -4.06 13.84 20.06
CA ASN A 199 -4.34 15.28 20.06
C ASN A 199 -4.89 15.76 18.71
N ILE A 200 -5.81 16.74 18.74
CA ILE A 200 -6.54 17.31 17.58
C ILE A 200 -5.66 18.14 16.63
N TYR A 201 -4.47 18.56 17.04
CA TYR A 201 -3.60 19.41 16.23
C TYR A 201 -3.00 18.60 15.06
N GLY A 202 -3.66 18.68 13.90
CA GLY A 202 -3.30 17.98 12.67
C GLY A 202 -3.85 16.56 12.64
N LEU A 203 -5.05 16.38 12.07
CA LEU A 203 -5.66 15.06 11.89
C LEU A 203 -4.85 14.24 10.88
N PRO A 204 -4.71 12.91 11.06
CA PRO A 204 -4.05 12.07 10.07
C PRO A 204 -4.86 12.15 8.78
N THR A 205 -4.24 12.72 7.74
CA THR A 205 -4.86 12.84 6.42
C THR A 205 -4.73 11.52 5.67
N VAL A 206 -5.71 11.23 4.82
CA VAL A 206 -5.52 10.24 3.76
C VAL A 206 -4.35 10.68 2.89
N SER A 207 -3.47 9.74 2.53
CA SER A 207 -2.39 10.01 1.59
C SER A 207 -2.93 9.86 0.16
N LEU A 208 -2.35 10.59 -0.79
CA LEU A 208 -2.55 10.28 -2.20
C LEU A 208 -2.09 8.84 -2.46
N GLY A 209 -2.80 8.11 -3.32
CA GLY A 209 -2.53 6.68 -3.55
C GLY A 209 -3.29 5.72 -2.63
N GLY A 210 -4.36 6.20 -1.99
CA GLY A 210 -5.32 5.32 -1.31
C GLY A 210 -4.96 4.91 0.11
N GLY A 211 -4.07 5.65 0.78
CA GLY A 211 -3.71 5.38 2.18
C GLY A 211 -4.86 5.74 3.13
N GLY A 212 -5.16 4.84 4.07
CA GLY A 212 -6.20 5.03 5.08
C GLY A 212 -5.82 6.06 6.14
N ALA A 213 -6.80 6.82 6.63
CA ALA A 213 -6.59 7.78 7.72
C ALA A 213 -6.42 7.05 9.06
N GLY A 214 -5.48 7.50 9.88
CA GLY A 214 -5.31 7.02 11.26
C GLY A 214 -6.43 7.50 12.18
N GLY A 215 -6.71 6.73 13.22
CA GLY A 215 -7.76 7.02 14.19
C GLY A 215 -7.36 8.12 15.18
N TYR A 216 -8.36 8.85 15.69
CA TYR A 216 -8.16 9.86 16.73
C TYR A 216 -9.02 9.56 17.96
N TYR A 217 -8.45 9.81 19.14
CA TYR A 217 -9.07 9.61 20.45
C TYR A 217 -10.58 9.92 20.48
N ASN A 218 -11.40 8.90 20.68
CA ASN A 218 -12.85 8.95 20.92
C ASN A 218 -13.70 9.69 19.88
N THR A 219 -13.16 10.04 18.70
CA THR A 219 -13.88 10.94 17.78
C THR A 219 -13.62 10.72 16.29
N ILE A 220 -12.54 10.04 15.88
CA ILE A 220 -12.34 9.68 14.46
C ILE A 220 -12.00 8.21 14.33
N VAL A 221 -12.79 7.54 13.50
CA VAL A 221 -12.60 6.14 13.13
C VAL A 221 -11.50 6.06 12.06
N PRO A 222 -10.49 5.18 12.24
CA PRO A 222 -9.49 4.94 11.21
C PRO A 222 -10.13 4.31 9.97
N THR A 223 -9.53 4.48 8.79
CA THR A 223 -10.03 3.88 7.56
C THR A 223 -9.06 2.85 6.99
N SER A 224 -9.60 1.87 6.27
CA SER A 224 -8.81 0.96 5.44
C SER A 224 -8.16 1.70 4.27
N GLY A 225 -7.12 1.09 3.69
CA GLY A 225 -6.59 1.47 2.39
C GLY A 225 -7.59 1.18 1.27
N VAL A 226 -7.37 1.80 0.11
CA VAL A 226 -8.24 1.66 -1.06
C VAL A 226 -7.78 0.48 -1.91
N ASP A 227 -8.67 -0.50 -2.12
CA ASP A 227 -8.46 -1.63 -3.02
C ASP A 227 -8.13 -1.18 -4.44
N GLY A 228 -7.19 -1.89 -5.08
CA GLY A 228 -6.69 -1.58 -6.42
C GLY A 228 -5.69 -0.41 -6.48
N LEU A 229 -5.32 0.18 -5.35
CA LEU A 229 -4.28 1.20 -5.25
C LEU A 229 -3.08 0.78 -4.38
N GLY A 230 -3.15 -0.36 -3.70
CA GLY A 230 -2.08 -0.86 -2.81
C GLY A 230 -1.84 0.00 -1.57
N GLY A 231 -2.84 0.80 -1.17
CA GLY A 231 -2.69 1.75 -0.06
C GLY A 231 -2.63 1.07 1.31
N GLY A 232 -1.84 1.61 2.24
CA GLY A 232 -1.75 1.10 3.61
C GLY A 232 -2.95 1.48 4.48
N GLY A 233 -3.32 0.62 5.44
CA GLY A 233 -4.42 0.89 6.38
C GLY A 233 -4.07 1.89 7.50
N GLY A 234 -5.06 2.60 8.03
CA GLY A 234 -4.86 3.56 9.12
C GLY A 234 -4.59 2.92 10.48
N GLY A 235 -3.71 3.50 11.29
CA GLY A 235 -3.43 3.04 12.65
C GLY A 235 -4.62 3.27 13.60
N ARG A 236 -4.87 2.34 14.53
CA ARG A 236 -6.00 2.43 15.48
C ARG A 236 -5.63 3.09 16.80
N TYR A 237 -6.59 3.80 17.39
CA TYR A 237 -6.57 4.24 18.78
C TYR A 237 -7.44 3.32 19.67
N ASP A 238 -7.17 3.25 20.99
CA ASP A 238 -7.59 2.24 21.99
C ASP A 238 -9.09 1.84 22.16
N ILE A 239 -10.04 2.35 21.37
CA ILE A 239 -11.47 2.14 21.66
C ILE A 239 -12.17 1.10 20.79
N GLY A 240 -12.71 0.07 21.46
CA GLY A 240 -14.13 -0.33 21.48
C GLY A 240 -14.87 -0.79 20.21
N SER A 241 -14.44 -0.42 19.00
CA SER A 241 -15.05 -0.86 17.75
C SER A 241 -14.00 -1.46 16.82
N ILE A 242 -14.13 -2.76 16.58
CA ILE A 242 -13.43 -3.58 15.60
C ILE A 242 -13.82 -3.15 14.18
N GLU A 243 -13.35 -1.99 13.75
CA GLU A 243 -13.50 -1.51 12.36
C GLU A 243 -12.25 -1.85 11.56
N ASP A 244 -12.40 -2.37 10.35
CA ASP A 244 -11.29 -2.89 9.57
C ASP A 244 -10.28 -1.78 9.18
N VAL A 245 -9.01 -2.02 9.48
CA VAL A 245 -7.88 -1.14 9.08
C VAL A 245 -6.99 -1.88 8.10
N SER A 246 -7.63 -2.64 7.23
CA SER A 246 -6.97 -3.41 6.19
C SER A 246 -6.15 -2.49 5.29
N GLY A 247 -5.07 -3.04 4.75
CA GLY A 247 -4.49 -2.47 3.55
C GLY A 247 -5.42 -2.68 2.36
N GLY A 248 -5.32 -1.81 1.36
CA GLY A 248 -5.96 -2.01 0.07
C GLY A 248 -5.22 -3.05 -0.75
N SER A 249 -5.95 -3.82 -1.55
CA SER A 249 -5.35 -4.72 -2.54
C SER A 249 -4.45 -4.00 -3.55
N GLY A 250 -3.49 -4.75 -4.08
CA GLY A 250 -2.61 -4.31 -5.16
C GLY A 250 -3.32 -4.22 -6.51
N VAL A 251 -2.54 -3.93 -7.54
CA VAL A 251 -3.00 -3.89 -8.94
C VAL A 251 -1.85 -4.30 -9.86
N VAL A 252 -2.18 -4.96 -10.96
CA VAL A 252 -1.27 -5.11 -12.11
C VAL A 252 -1.91 -4.48 -13.32
N ILE A 253 -1.20 -3.62 -14.03
CA ILE A 253 -1.66 -2.94 -15.23
C ILE A 253 -0.66 -3.19 -16.35
N ILE A 254 -1.18 -3.64 -17.49
CA ILE A 254 -0.42 -3.88 -18.72
C ILE A 254 -0.96 -2.94 -19.78
N ARG A 255 -0.12 -2.08 -20.35
CA ARG A 255 -0.47 -1.20 -21.47
C ARG A 255 0.36 -1.55 -22.70
N TYR A 256 -0.29 -1.71 -23.84
CA TYR A 256 0.36 -2.10 -25.09
C TYR A 256 -0.34 -1.49 -26.31
N LEU A 257 0.42 -1.31 -27.38
CA LEU A 257 -0.11 -0.80 -28.65
C LEU A 257 -1.09 -1.82 -29.26
N LYS A 258 -2.21 -1.34 -29.79
CA LYS A 258 -3.17 -2.17 -30.53
C LYS A 258 -2.45 -2.90 -31.67
N PRO A 259 -2.69 -4.22 -31.84
CA PRO A 259 -2.25 -4.98 -33.00
C PRO A 259 -2.74 -4.40 -34.33
#